data_AF-A0A813BQF8-F1
#
_entry.id   AF-A0A813BQF8-F1
#
_cell.length_a   1.000
_cell.length_b   1.000
_cell.length_c   1.000
_cell.angle_alpha   90.00
_cell.angle_beta   90.00
_cell.angle_gamma   90.00
#
_symmetry.space_group_name_H-M   'P 1'
#
loop_
_entity.id
_entity.type
_entity.pdbx_description
1 polymer ?
#
loop_
_entity_poly.entity_id
_entity_poly.type
_entity_poly.pdbx_seq_one_letter_code
_entity_poly.pdbx_strand_id
1 'polypeptide(L)'
;AIRSFQGHSSAVLRVAFLGNGMQLMSSSVDGLLKLWHIRTAECAATLEEHTSKVWCIDILGDRMVSGGADSKICVWRDSTLEVEKQ
;
A
#
# COMPACT_ATOMS: atom_id res chain seq x y z
N ALA A 1 6.67 16.74 16.63
CA ALA A 1 7.24 15.40 16.87
C ALA A 1 7.25 14.62 15.57
N ILE A 2 8.31 13.86 15.28
CA ILE A 2 8.42 13.03 14.08
C ILE A 2 7.94 11.61 14.42
N ARG A 3 7.23 10.95 13.49
CA ARG A 3 6.76 9.56 13.62
C ARG A 3 7.26 8.75 12.44
N SER A 4 7.75 7.53 12.70
CA SER A 4 8.23 6.59 11.69
C SER A 4 7.35 5.34 11.68
N PHE A 5 7.14 4.78 10.50
CA PHE A 5 6.38 3.55 10.28
C PHE A 5 7.37 2.45 9.86
N GLN A 6 7.45 1.36 10.61
CA GLN A 6 8.42 0.29 10.39
C GLN A 6 7.71 -1.03 10.08
N GLY A 7 8.22 -1.77 9.09
CA GLY A 7 7.71 -3.09 8.76
C GLY A 7 8.02 -3.59 7.35
N HIS A 8 8.38 -2.72 6.40
CA HIS A 8 8.95 -3.16 5.13
C HIS A 8 10.36 -3.74 5.34
N SER A 9 10.68 -4.82 4.63
CA SER A 9 11.98 -5.49 4.69
C SER A 9 12.98 -4.93 3.68
N SER A 10 12.54 -4.02 2.82
CA SER A 10 13.37 -3.34 1.83
C SER A 10 12.95 -1.88 1.65
N ALA A 11 13.57 -1.20 0.69
CA ALA A 11 13.35 0.22 0.44
C ALA A 11 11.89 0.53 0.09
N VAL A 12 11.32 1.51 0.79
CA VAL A 12 10.02 2.09 0.46
C VAL A 12 10.17 2.99 -0.76
N LEU A 13 9.36 2.75 -1.79
CA LEU A 13 9.46 3.41 -3.08
C LEU A 13 8.44 4.53 -3.26
N ARG A 14 7.20 4.31 -2.81
CA ARG A 14 6.10 5.28 -2.89
C ARG A 14 5.24 5.22 -1.65
N VAL A 15 4.56 6.34 -1.39
CA VAL A 15 3.60 6.52 -0.31
C VAL A 15 2.43 7.34 -0.82
N ALA A 16 1.21 7.04 -0.35
CA ALA A 16 0.00 7.77 -0.72
C ALA A 16 -0.98 7.83 0.47
N PHE A 17 -1.62 8.98 0.66
CA PHE A 17 -2.67 9.16 1.66
C PHE A 17 -4.01 8.70 1.10
N LEU A 18 -4.76 7.92 1.88
CA LEU A 18 -6.14 7.58 1.52
C LEU A 18 -7.04 8.82 1.69
N GLY A 19 -8.14 8.87 0.95
CA GLY A 19 -9.08 10.01 0.95
C GLY A 19 -9.67 10.35 2.32
N ASN A 20 -9.66 9.39 3.27
CA ASN A 20 -10.08 9.61 4.66
C ASN A 20 -9.05 10.38 5.51
N GLY A 21 -7.81 10.54 5.03
CA GLY A 21 -6.73 11.23 5.73
C GLY A 21 -6.26 10.57 7.03
N MET A 22 -6.78 9.40 7.38
CA MET A 22 -6.43 8.64 8.59
C MET A 22 -5.48 7.49 8.32
N GLN A 23 -5.39 7.07 7.06
CA GLN A 23 -4.56 5.96 6.62
C GLN A 23 -3.58 6.36 5.50
N LEU A 24 -2.50 5.60 5.44
CA LEU A 24 -1.40 5.73 4.50
C LEU A 24 -1.17 4.37 3.85
N MET A 25 -0.92 4.33 2.54
CA MET A 25 -0.36 3.17 1.88
C MET A 25 1.08 3.41 1.45
N SER A 26 1.92 2.39 1.59
CA SER A 26 3.29 2.39 1.10
C SER A 26 3.55 1.21 0.18
N SER A 27 4.41 1.39 -0.83
CA SER A 27 4.94 0.32 -1.68
C SER A 27 6.43 0.15 -1.48
N SER A 28 6.94 -1.05 -1.74
CA SER A 28 8.34 -1.37 -1.45
C SER A 28 8.97 -2.31 -2.49
N VAL A 29 10.31 -2.31 -2.48
CA VAL A 29 11.15 -3.28 -3.19
C VAL A 29 10.92 -4.71 -2.70
N ASP A 30 10.40 -4.90 -1.49
CA ASP A 30 10.05 -6.23 -0.96
C ASP A 30 8.83 -6.88 -1.64
N GLY A 31 8.19 -6.17 -2.58
CA GLY A 31 7.04 -6.66 -3.32
C GLY A 31 5.70 -6.49 -2.60
N LEU A 32 5.71 -5.86 -1.42
CA LEU A 32 4.52 -5.69 -0.60
C LEU A 32 3.99 -4.26 -0.70
N LEU A 33 2.68 -4.13 -0.55
CA LEU A 33 2.07 -2.89 -0.10
C LEU A 33 1.70 -3.01 1.37
N LYS A 34 1.80 -1.92 2.12
CA LYS A 34 1.35 -1.86 3.52
C LYS A 34 0.43 -0.69 3.74
N LEU A 35 -0.68 -0.95 4.43
CA LEU A 35 -1.63 0.05 4.89
C LEU A 35 -1.33 0.37 6.36
N TRP A 36 -1.32 1.65 6.72
CA TRP A 36 -0.94 2.13 8.04
C TRP A 36 -1.99 3.04 8.65
N HIS A 37 -2.19 2.92 9.96
CA HIS A 37 -2.94 3.93 10.72
C HIS A 37 -2.01 5.08 11.12
N ILE A 38 -2.32 6.30 10.68
CA ILE A 38 -1.44 7.46 10.88
C ILE A 38 -1.26 7.79 12.37
N ARG A 39 -2.31 7.66 13.18
CA ARG A 39 -2.29 8.03 14.59
C ARG A 39 -1.45 7.06 15.43
N THR A 40 -1.57 5.76 15.16
CA THR A 40 -0.92 4.70 15.96
C THR A 40 0.44 4.28 15.40
N ALA A 41 0.72 4.58 14.13
CA ALA A 41 1.86 4.05 13.38
C ALA A 41 1.83 2.52 13.16
N GLU A 42 0.67 1.89 13.38
CA GLU A 42 0.52 0.44 13.24
C GLU A 42 0.20 0.05 11.80
N CYS A 43 0.75 -1.08 11.38
CA CYS A 43 0.44 -1.70 10.11
C CYS A 43 -0.96 -2.32 10.20
N ALA A 44 -1.93 -1.70 9.53
CA ALA A 44 -3.31 -2.18 9.44
C ALA A 44 -3.40 -3.45 8.59
N ALA A 45 -2.63 -3.50 7.50
CA ALA A 45 -2.64 -4.62 6.58
C ALA A 45 -1.36 -4.68 5.73
N THR A 46 -1.09 -5.88 5.23
CA THR A 46 -0.05 -6.16 4.23
C THR A 46 -0.73 -6.80 3.03
N LEU A 47 -0.47 -6.27 1.84
CA LEU A 47 -1.08 -6.71 0.60
C LEU A 47 0.01 -7.36 -0.27
N GLU A 48 -0.18 -8.64 -0.59
CA GLU A 48 0.86 -9.53 -1.13
C GLU A 48 0.52 -10.04 -2.55
N GLU A 49 -0.19 -9.24 -3.36
CA GLU A 49 -0.57 -9.68 -4.72
C GLU A 49 0.57 -9.54 -5.74
N HIS A 50 1.51 -8.61 -5.49
CA HIS A 50 2.67 -8.47 -6.36
C HIS A 50 3.75 -9.49 -6.02
N THR A 51 4.28 -10.17 -7.04
CA THR A 51 5.35 -11.17 -6.86
C THR A 51 6.76 -10.57 -7.01
N SER A 52 6.85 -9.26 -7.20
CA SER A 52 8.09 -8.51 -7.33
C SER A 52 7.90 -7.04 -6.91
N LYS A 53 8.97 -6.24 -6.98
CA LYS A 53 9.04 -4.83 -6.54
C LYS A 53 7.82 -4.02 -6.97
N VAL A 54 7.23 -3.26 -6.07
CA VAL A 54 6.07 -2.39 -6.36
C VAL A 54 6.53 -0.95 -6.54
N TRP A 55 6.55 -0.48 -7.78
CA TRP A 55 7.16 0.79 -8.17
C TRP A 55 6.27 2.00 -7.95
N CYS A 56 4.96 1.83 -8.11
CA CYS A 56 4.01 2.93 -8.06
C CYS A 56 2.75 2.59 -7.29
N ILE A 57 2.16 3.65 -6.74
CA ILE A 57 0.83 3.69 -6.13
C ILE A 57 0.17 4.97 -6.64
N ASP A 58 -1.11 4.91 -6.96
CA ASP A 58 -1.96 6.08 -7.16
C ASP A 58 -3.35 5.87 -6.54
N ILE A 59 -4.08 6.95 -6.25
CA ILE A 59 -5.37 6.94 -5.56
C ILE A 59 -6.38 7.84 -6.27
N LEU A 60 -7.56 7.29 -6.54
CA LEU A 60 -8.71 8.00 -7.08
C LEU A 60 -9.97 7.67 -6.27
N GLY A 61 -10.32 8.58 -5.35
CA GLY A 61 -11.47 8.38 -4.46
C GLY A 61 -11.25 7.22 -3.50
N ASP A 62 -12.07 6.18 -3.64
CA ASP A 62 -12.03 4.92 -2.86
C ASP A 62 -11.15 3.84 -3.50
N ARG A 63 -10.62 4.11 -4.70
CA ARG A 63 -9.82 3.17 -5.48
C ARG A 63 -8.36 3.52 -5.42
N MET A 64 -7.55 2.48 -5.31
CA MET A 64 -6.11 2.59 -5.26
C MET A 64 -5.54 1.65 -6.31
N VAL A 65 -4.50 2.06 -7.00
CA VAL A 65 -3.85 1.26 -8.04
C VAL A 65 -2.38 1.12 -7.74
N SER A 66 -1.83 -0.06 -8.00
CA SER A 66 -0.40 -0.31 -7.87
C SER A 66 0.16 -1.01 -9.09
N GLY A 67 1.41 -0.71 -9.42
CA GLY A 67 2.15 -1.31 -10.54
C GLY A 67 3.51 -1.82 -10.10
N GLY A 68 3.84 -3.05 -10.52
CA GLY A 68 5.03 -3.77 -10.09
C GLY A 68 5.91 -4.27 -11.22
N ALA A 69 7.11 -4.75 -10.86
CA ALA A 69 8.05 -5.40 -11.79
C ALA A 69 7.56 -6.77 -12.29
N ASP A 70 6.49 -7.30 -11.72
CA ASP A 70 5.82 -8.52 -12.12
C ASP A 70 4.87 -8.34 -13.32
N SER A 71 4.90 -7.16 -13.95
CA SER A 71 4.05 -6.79 -15.10
C SER A 71 2.55 -6.81 -14.78
N LYS A 72 2.18 -6.70 -13.50
CA LYS A 72 0.77 -6.59 -13.07
C LYS A 72 0.41 -5.18 -12.66
N ILE A 73 -0.86 -4.85 -12.87
CA ILE A 73 -1.54 -3.73 -12.23
C ILE A 73 -2.59 -4.33 -11.29
N CYS A 74 -2.55 -3.94 -10.02
CA CYS A 74 -3.54 -4.36 -9.03
C CYS A 74 -4.42 -3.16 -8.67
N VAL A 75 -5.73 -3.39 -8.58
CA VAL A 75 -6.71 -2.39 -8.15
C VAL A 75 -7.26 -2.81 -6.79
N TRP A 76 -7.30 -1.87 -5.86
CA TRP A 76 -7.72 -2.07 -4.48
C TRP A 76 -8.85 -1.11 -4.15
N ARG A 77 -9.82 -1.53 -3.34
CA ARG A 77 -10.92 -0.68 -2.85
C ARG A 77 -10.88 -0.61 -1.32
N ASP A 78 -11.12 0.58 -0.78
CA ASP A 78 -11.19 0.84 0.67
C ASP A 78 -12.51 0.35 1.31
N SER A 79 -12.76 -0.95 1.25
CA SER A 79 -13.80 -1.59 2.05
C SER A 79 -13.28 -2.93 2.54
N THR A 80 -12.46 -2.91 3.59
CA THR A 80 -12.00 -4.14 4.28
C THR A 80 -11.47 -5.23 3.33
N LEU A 81 -10.43 -4.95 2.54
CA LEU A 81 -9.55 -5.94 1.88
C LEU A 81 -10.19 -7.25 1.43
N GLU A 82 -11.37 -7.21 0.82
CA GLU A 82 -11.86 -8.34 0.04
C GLU A 82 -11.17 -8.26 -1.31
N VAL A 83 -10.16 -9.12 -1.47
CA VAL A 83 -9.45 -9.31 -2.72
C VAL A 83 -10.46 -9.90 -3.72
N GLU A 84 -11.07 -9.05 -4.55
CA GLU A 84 -11.74 -9.53 -5.75
C GLU A 84 -10.68 -10.01 -6.73
N LYS A 85 -10.37 -11.31 -6.65
CA LYS A 85 -9.64 -12.03 -7.68
C LYS A 85 -10.60 -12.28 -8.83
N GLN A 86 -10.31 -11.69 -9.98
CA GLN A 86 -10.90 -12.09 -11.26
C GLN A 86 -9.87 -12.90 -12.06
#